data_AF-A0A535T7X5-F1
#
_entry.id   AF-A0A535T7X5-F1
#
_cell.length_a   1.000
_cell.length_b   1.000
_cell.length_c   1.000
_cell.angle_alpha   90.00
_cell.angle_beta   90.00
_cell.angle_gamma   90.00
#
_symmetry.space_group_name_H-M   'P 1'
#
loop_
_entity.id
_entity.type
_entity.pdbx_description
1 polymer ?
#
loop_
_entity_poly.entity_id
_entity_poly.type
_entity_poly.pdbx_seq_one_letter_code
_entity_poly.pdbx_strand_id
1 'polypeptide(L)'
;RDPTNPVFTLVGSAQNADDVMRAAFHTTVVSLTSRLGSDSKKWTWGRIHTREVENLAQISGLTYGPLPDGGDRFTPLAAPDFPSAHGPSWRMVVDWGAQTFNGIYPGGQSENPASRWYSNDVAMWWSGKYAPMLDFDHAAASPGAAVWSLQA
;
A
#
# COMPACT_ATOMS: atom_id res chain seq x y z
N ARG A 1 -5.93 2.49 -35.38
CA ARG A 1 -4.67 1.74 -35.63
C ARG A 1 -3.59 2.78 -35.90
N ASP A 2 -2.52 2.79 -35.10
CA ASP A 2 -1.39 3.74 -35.23
C ASP A 2 -0.10 2.93 -35.50
N PRO A 3 0.10 2.48 -36.76
CA PRO A 3 1.23 1.62 -37.13
C PRO A 3 2.57 2.36 -37.12
N THR A 4 2.55 3.68 -36.98
CA THR A 4 3.73 4.56 -36.96
C THR A 4 4.20 4.89 -35.55
N ASN A 5 3.50 4.41 -34.52
CA ASN A 5 3.86 4.74 -33.15
C ASN A 5 5.19 4.09 -32.77
N PRO A 6 6.23 4.89 -32.45
CA PRO A 6 7.56 4.36 -32.15
C PRO A 6 7.58 3.46 -30.92
N VAL A 7 6.61 3.59 -30.01
CA VAL A 7 6.48 2.75 -28.80
C VAL A 7 6.27 1.27 -29.14
N PHE A 8 5.66 0.96 -30.29
CA PHE A 8 5.39 -0.42 -30.71
C PHE A 8 6.51 -1.04 -31.56
N THR A 9 7.59 -0.30 -31.84
CA THR A 9 8.68 -0.75 -32.73
C THR A 9 9.91 -1.23 -31.93
N LEU A 10 9.69 -1.98 -30.84
CA LEU A 10 10.74 -2.24 -29.86
C LEU A 10 11.89 -3.16 -30.33
N VAL A 11 11.73 -4.03 -31.34
CA VAL A 11 12.85 -4.78 -31.94
C VAL A 11 12.57 -5.25 -33.38
N GLY A 12 13.30 -4.69 -34.36
CA GLY A 12 13.57 -5.32 -35.67
C GLY A 12 12.49 -5.30 -36.77
N SER A 13 11.22 -5.03 -36.46
CA SER A 13 10.18 -4.78 -37.47
C SER A 13 9.07 -3.88 -36.91
N ALA A 14 8.45 -3.05 -37.76
CA ALA A 14 7.33 -2.19 -37.37
C ALA A 14 6.14 -3.05 -36.97
N GLN A 15 5.97 -3.29 -35.66
CA GLN A 15 4.77 -3.93 -35.14
C GLN A 15 3.70 -2.87 -34.91
N ASN A 16 2.47 -3.17 -35.30
CA ASN A 16 1.34 -2.34 -34.91
C ASN A 16 0.93 -2.71 -33.47
N ALA A 17 0.11 -1.86 -32.84
CA ALA A 17 -0.36 -2.06 -31.48
C ALA A 17 -1.02 -3.44 -31.25
N ASP A 18 -1.76 -3.97 -32.24
CA ASP A 18 -2.48 -5.25 -32.08
C ASP A 18 -1.51 -6.41 -31.89
N ASP A 19 -0.38 -6.41 -32.61
CA ASP A 19 0.65 -7.46 -32.53
C ASP A 19 1.41 -7.41 -31.19
N VAL A 20 1.85 -6.22 -30.78
CA VAL A 20 2.57 -6.01 -29.51
C VAL A 20 1.69 -6.41 -28.32
N MET A 21 0.42 -5.97 -28.32
CA MET A 21 -0.50 -6.27 -27.23
C MET A 21 -0.80 -7.77 -27.15
N ARG A 22 -0.89 -8.46 -28.28
CA ARG A 22 -1.09 -9.92 -28.31
C ARG A 22 0.13 -10.66 -27.77
N ALA A 23 1.34 -10.27 -28.19
CA ALA A 23 2.58 -10.84 -27.68
C ALA A 23 2.75 -10.61 -26.16
N ALA A 24 2.48 -9.40 -25.70
CA ALA A 24 2.49 -9.05 -24.27
C ALA A 24 1.45 -9.86 -23.47
N PHE A 25 0.24 -10.03 -24.00
CA PHE A 25 -0.81 -10.83 -23.39
C PHE A 25 -0.38 -12.31 -23.25
N HIS A 26 0.14 -12.93 -24.32
CA HIS A 26 0.63 -14.31 -24.26
C HIS A 26 1.75 -14.47 -23.24
N THR A 27 2.72 -13.55 -23.23
CA THR A 27 3.82 -13.53 -22.26
C THR A 27 3.29 -13.43 -20.82
N THR A 28 2.29 -12.57 -20.61
CA THR A 28 1.65 -12.38 -19.31
C THR A 28 0.91 -13.65 -18.86
N VAL A 29 0.14 -14.28 -19.73
CA VAL A 29 -0.60 -15.52 -19.42
C VAL A 29 0.37 -16.66 -19.07
N VAL A 30 1.48 -16.81 -19.80
CA VAL A 30 2.51 -17.81 -19.49
C VAL A 30 3.14 -17.55 -18.11
N SER A 31 3.50 -16.29 -17.83
CA SER A 31 4.07 -15.89 -16.54
C SER A 31 3.09 -16.09 -15.38
N LEU A 32 1.82 -15.72 -15.54
CA LEU A 32 0.80 -15.92 -14.50
C LEU A 32 0.49 -17.41 -14.31
N THR A 33 0.48 -18.21 -15.38
CA THR A 33 0.28 -19.66 -15.30
C THR A 33 1.40 -20.33 -14.48
N SER A 34 2.66 -19.93 -14.68
CA SER A 34 3.78 -20.49 -13.93
C SER A 34 3.75 -20.10 -12.45
N ARG A 35 3.30 -18.89 -12.12
CA ARG A 35 3.25 -18.36 -10.75
C ARG A 35 2.00 -18.77 -9.97
N LEU A 36 0.85 -18.87 -10.63
CA LEU A 36 -0.47 -19.00 -9.97
C LEU A 36 -1.19 -20.32 -10.29
N GLY A 37 -0.67 -21.10 -11.24
CA GLY A 37 -1.26 -22.36 -11.72
C GLY A 37 -2.09 -22.18 -13.00
N SER A 38 -2.49 -23.29 -13.61
CA SER A 38 -3.21 -23.32 -14.90
C SER A 38 -4.68 -22.88 -14.83
N ASP A 39 -5.29 -22.92 -13.65
CA ASP A 39 -6.67 -22.47 -13.46
C ASP A 39 -6.74 -20.96 -13.22
N SER A 40 -6.99 -20.21 -14.29
CA SER A 40 -7.05 -18.75 -14.27
C SER A 40 -8.15 -18.18 -13.37
N LYS A 41 -9.18 -18.97 -13.03
CA LYS A 41 -10.24 -18.54 -12.11
C LYS A 41 -9.74 -18.38 -10.67
N LYS A 42 -8.58 -18.95 -10.34
CA LYS A 42 -7.93 -18.85 -9.04
C LYS A 42 -6.85 -17.77 -8.97
N TRP A 43 -6.66 -17.02 -10.06
CA TRP A 43 -5.68 -15.95 -10.08
C TRP A 43 -6.23 -14.75 -9.33
N THR A 44 -5.48 -14.29 -8.34
CA THR A 44 -5.79 -13.06 -7.62
C THR A 44 -4.51 -12.25 -7.46
N TRP A 45 -4.65 -10.92 -7.48
CA TRP A 45 -3.51 -10.01 -7.31
C TRP A 45 -2.73 -10.31 -6.02
N GLY A 46 -3.46 -10.52 -4.92
CA GLY A 46 -2.91 -10.84 -3.60
C GLY A 46 -2.06 -12.12 -3.50
N ARG A 47 -2.10 -13.01 -4.51
CA ARG A 47 -1.22 -14.20 -4.56
C ARG A 47 0.15 -13.92 -5.18
N ILE A 48 0.30 -12.82 -5.93
CA ILE A 48 1.59 -12.38 -6.46
C ILE A 48 2.11 -11.14 -5.75
N HIS A 49 1.21 -10.24 -5.35
CA HIS A 49 1.50 -8.98 -4.70
C HIS A 49 1.11 -9.05 -3.24
N THR A 50 2.11 -8.87 -2.38
CA THR A 50 1.94 -8.82 -0.94
C THR A 50 2.64 -7.56 -0.43
N ARG A 51 2.17 -7.03 0.70
CA ARG A 51 2.78 -5.89 1.37
C ARG A 51 3.32 -6.35 2.71
N GLU A 52 4.39 -5.70 3.14
CA GLU A 52 4.93 -5.78 4.48
C GLU A 52 5.14 -4.38 5.05
N VAL A 53 5.04 -4.27 6.37
CA VAL A 53 5.34 -3.05 7.12
C VAL A 53 6.53 -3.35 8.00
N GLU A 54 7.68 -2.81 7.63
CA GLU A 54 8.92 -2.96 8.39
C GLU A 54 8.86 -2.15 9.69
N ASN A 55 9.54 -2.67 10.72
CA ASN A 55 9.84 -1.94 11.94
C ASN A 55 10.97 -0.93 11.67
N LEU A 56 11.04 0.14 12.47
CA LEU A 56 12.03 1.21 12.31
C LEU A 56 13.48 0.70 12.43
N ALA A 57 13.69 -0.41 13.14
CA ALA A 57 15.00 -1.05 13.28
C ALA A 57 15.33 -2.04 12.14
N GLN A 58 14.41 -2.27 11.20
CA GLN A 58 14.53 -3.20 10.07
C GLN A 58 14.91 -4.63 10.46
N ILE A 59 14.43 -5.09 11.62
CA ILE A 59 14.65 -6.45 12.11
C ILE A 59 13.60 -7.40 11.51
N SER A 60 14.00 -8.37 10.71
CA SER A 60 13.07 -9.25 9.98
C SER A 60 12.00 -9.95 10.83
N GLY A 61 12.32 -10.30 12.08
CA GLY A 61 11.38 -10.96 13.01
C GLY A 61 10.32 -10.04 13.62
N LEU A 62 10.36 -8.75 13.31
CA LEU A 62 9.48 -7.72 13.88
C LEU A 62 8.61 -7.03 12.81
N THR A 63 8.76 -7.41 11.54
CA THR A 63 7.97 -6.92 10.40
C THR A 63 6.54 -7.48 10.44
N TYR A 64 5.57 -6.68 10.00
CA TYR A 64 4.19 -7.12 9.84
C TYR A 64 3.92 -7.62 8.42
N GLY A 65 3.39 -8.84 8.31
CA GLY A 65 3.18 -9.51 7.02
C GLY A 65 4.37 -10.39 6.61
N PRO A 66 4.58 -10.64 5.32
CA PRO A 66 3.82 -10.10 4.20
C PRO A 66 2.38 -10.63 4.15
N LEU A 67 1.40 -9.76 3.85
CA LEU A 67 0.02 -10.18 3.59
C LEU A 67 -0.41 -9.73 2.18
N PRO A 68 -1.35 -10.46 1.55
CA PRO A 68 -2.00 -10.01 0.33
C PRO A 68 -2.55 -8.59 0.47
N ASP A 69 -2.23 -7.72 -0.50
CA ASP A 69 -2.79 -6.37 -0.54
C ASP A 69 -2.91 -5.87 -1.98
N GLY A 70 -3.78 -4.88 -2.18
CA GLY A 70 -3.93 -4.16 -3.43
C GLY A 70 -2.79 -3.17 -3.68
N GLY A 71 -2.97 -2.37 -4.73
CA GLY A 71 -2.02 -1.35 -5.12
C GLY A 71 -0.97 -1.83 -6.11
N ASP A 72 -0.26 -0.85 -6.65
CA ASP A 72 0.90 -0.98 -7.52
C ASP A 72 1.67 0.35 -7.51
N ARG A 73 2.80 0.43 -8.22
CA ARG A 73 3.65 1.63 -8.30
C ARG A 73 2.94 2.91 -8.77
N PHE A 74 1.85 2.80 -9.54
CA PHE A 74 1.16 3.88 -10.21
C PHE A 74 -0.28 4.10 -9.73
N THR A 75 -0.69 3.45 -8.63
CA THR A 75 -2.00 3.66 -7.99
C THR A 75 -1.89 4.59 -6.77
N PRO A 76 -3.01 5.21 -6.33
CA PRO A 76 -3.03 5.97 -5.07
C PRO A 76 -2.61 5.13 -3.85
N LEU A 77 -2.95 3.84 -3.84
CA LEU A 77 -2.42 2.86 -2.88
C LEU A 77 -1.05 2.37 -3.36
N ALA A 78 -0.07 3.29 -3.41
CA ALA A 78 1.25 2.98 -3.95
C ALA A 78 1.84 1.75 -3.24
N ALA A 79 2.29 0.79 -4.04
CA ALA A 79 2.89 -0.46 -3.57
C ALA A 79 3.81 -1.02 -4.67
N PRO A 80 5.03 -0.46 -4.83
CA PRO A 80 5.98 -1.01 -5.78
C PRO A 80 6.55 -2.34 -5.27
N ASP A 81 7.08 -3.16 -6.19
CA ASP A 81 7.82 -4.39 -5.87
C ASP A 81 6.97 -5.57 -5.36
N PHE A 82 7.60 -6.72 -5.13
CA PHE A 82 6.96 -7.99 -4.80
C PHE A 82 7.87 -8.82 -3.86
N PRO A 83 7.71 -8.74 -2.53
CA PRO A 83 6.74 -7.96 -1.75
C PRO A 83 7.02 -6.44 -1.76
N SER A 84 5.99 -5.66 -1.49
CA SER A 84 6.06 -4.20 -1.35
C SER A 84 6.30 -3.81 0.11
N ALA A 85 7.42 -3.15 0.40
CA ALA A 85 7.72 -2.57 1.72
C ALA A 85 7.47 -1.04 1.79
N HIS A 86 6.97 -0.45 0.70
CA HIS A 86 6.76 0.99 0.59
C HIS A 86 5.30 1.32 0.24
N GLY A 87 4.86 2.52 0.58
CA GLY A 87 3.51 2.98 0.28
C GLY A 87 2.98 4.02 1.26
N PRO A 88 1.66 4.29 1.24
CA PRO A 88 1.05 5.30 2.10
C PRO A 88 1.06 4.84 3.55
N SER A 89 1.82 5.51 4.41
CA SER A 89 1.82 5.26 5.85
C SER A 89 0.57 5.87 6.50
N TRP A 90 0.61 7.17 6.79
CA TRP A 90 -0.51 7.93 7.35
C TRP A 90 -1.61 8.12 6.31
N ARG A 91 -2.84 7.76 6.69
CA ARG A 91 -4.06 7.95 5.90
C ARG A 91 -5.03 8.78 6.73
N MET A 92 -5.65 9.77 6.12
CA MET A 92 -6.55 10.69 6.81
C MET A 92 -7.72 11.12 5.93
N VAL A 93 -8.89 11.24 6.54
CA VAL A 93 -10.10 11.79 5.95
C VAL A 93 -10.67 12.82 6.92
N VAL A 94 -10.92 14.03 6.41
CA VAL A 94 -11.48 15.13 7.20
C VAL A 94 -12.72 15.66 6.50
N ASP A 95 -13.82 15.72 7.24
CA ASP A 95 -15.02 16.45 6.87
C ASP A 95 -15.21 17.61 7.84
N TRP A 96 -14.92 18.82 7.37
CA TRP A 96 -15.05 20.05 8.15
C TRP A 96 -16.51 20.44 8.42
N GLY A 97 -17.44 20.09 7.52
CA GLY A 97 -18.86 20.42 7.67
C GLY A 97 -19.53 19.57 8.74
N ALA A 98 -19.15 18.29 8.81
CA ALA A 98 -19.60 17.37 9.85
C ALA A 98 -18.71 17.37 11.10
N GLN A 99 -17.58 18.10 11.10
CA GLN A 99 -16.54 18.07 12.13
C GLN A 99 -16.06 16.65 12.46
N THR A 100 -15.82 15.83 11.44
CA THR A 100 -15.28 14.47 11.62
C THR A 100 -13.85 14.38 11.10
N PHE A 101 -12.97 13.87 11.96
CA PHE A 101 -11.54 13.72 11.69
C PHE A 101 -11.19 12.26 11.91
N ASN A 102 -10.69 11.59 10.88
CA ASN A 102 -10.35 10.18 10.96
C ASN A 102 -8.95 9.96 10.41
N GLY A 103 -8.12 9.22 11.13
CA GLY A 103 -6.73 8.96 10.77
C GLY A 103 -6.28 7.58 11.18
N ILE A 104 -5.27 7.07 10.48
CA ILE A 104 -4.63 5.80 10.81
C ILE A 104 -3.25 5.76 10.16
N TYR A 105 -2.30 5.05 10.78
CA TYR A 105 -1.02 4.69 10.17
C TYR A 105 -0.71 3.22 10.51
N PRO A 106 0.22 2.58 9.79
CA PRO A 106 0.49 1.18 10.00
C PRO A 106 1.33 0.99 11.28
N GLY A 107 1.03 -0.05 12.05
CA GLY A 107 1.76 -0.36 13.30
C GLY A 107 0.97 0.00 14.55
N GLY A 108 1.56 0.85 15.38
CA GLY A 108 1.00 1.33 16.63
C GLY A 108 1.90 2.39 17.27
N GLN A 109 1.43 3.04 18.33
CA GLN A 109 2.05 4.25 18.93
C GLN A 109 3.39 4.00 19.63
N SER A 110 3.91 2.77 19.60
CA SER A 110 5.17 2.42 20.23
C SER A 110 5.98 1.50 19.34
N GLU A 111 7.26 1.79 19.13
CA GLU A 111 8.17 0.88 18.41
C GLU A 111 8.77 -0.21 19.30
N ASN A 112 8.35 -0.31 20.56
CA ASN A 112 8.80 -1.37 21.46
C ASN A 112 7.97 -2.64 21.21
N PRO A 113 8.55 -3.76 20.74
CA PRO A 113 7.79 -4.99 20.48
C PRO A 113 7.09 -5.60 21.71
N ALA A 114 7.55 -5.27 22.92
CA ALA A 114 6.90 -5.68 24.17
C ALA A 114 5.70 -4.80 24.55
N SER A 115 5.49 -3.67 23.85
CA SER A 115 4.38 -2.77 24.09
C SER A 115 3.09 -3.33 23.48
N ARG A 116 1.98 -3.23 24.22
CA ARG A 116 0.64 -3.49 23.65
C ARG A 116 0.30 -2.54 22.48
N TRP A 117 1.03 -1.43 22.37
CA TRP A 117 0.87 -0.42 21.32
C TRP A 117 1.82 -0.61 20.16
N TYR A 118 2.48 -1.77 20.03
CA TYR A 118 3.37 -2.06 18.92
C TYR A 118 2.59 -2.27 17.62
N SER A 119 1.60 -3.15 17.67
CA SER A 119 0.89 -3.65 16.49
C SER A 119 -0.62 -3.45 16.54
N ASN A 120 -1.12 -2.64 17.48
CA ASN A 120 -2.55 -2.53 17.78
C ASN A 120 -3.38 -2.00 16.60
N ASP A 121 -2.78 -1.18 15.72
CA ASP A 121 -3.47 -0.55 14.60
C ASP A 121 -3.23 -1.27 13.26
N VAL A 122 -2.30 -2.24 13.21
CA VAL A 122 -1.94 -2.99 11.99
C VAL A 122 -3.19 -3.58 11.32
N ALA A 123 -4.03 -4.30 12.05
CA ALA A 123 -5.21 -4.95 11.49
C ALA A 123 -6.24 -3.94 10.97
N MET A 124 -6.42 -2.82 11.68
CA MET A 124 -7.34 -1.75 11.29
C MET A 124 -6.87 -1.06 10.01
N TRP A 125 -5.59 -0.67 9.97
CA TRP A 125 -4.94 -0.07 8.81
C TRP A 125 -5.00 -1.01 7.59
N TRP A 126 -4.74 -2.31 7.77
CA TRP A 126 -4.77 -3.29 6.68
C TRP A 126 -6.19 -3.45 6.10
N SER A 127 -7.21 -3.36 6.94
CA SER A 127 -8.62 -3.43 6.52
C SER A 127 -9.15 -2.13 5.88
N GLY A 128 -8.31 -1.10 5.74
CA GLY A 128 -8.71 0.21 5.18
C GLY A 128 -9.62 1.00 6.10
N LYS A 129 -9.64 0.70 7.41
CA LYS A 129 -10.43 1.40 8.42
C LYS A 129 -9.61 2.49 9.09
N TYR A 130 -10.30 3.49 9.64
CA TYR A 130 -9.71 4.67 10.26
C TYR A 130 -10.19 4.83 11.69
N ALA A 131 -9.32 5.32 12.58
CA ALA A 131 -9.68 5.67 13.95
C ALA A 131 -10.12 7.15 14.02
N PRO A 132 -11.09 7.49 14.89
CA PRO A 132 -11.45 8.88 15.12
C PRO A 132 -10.27 9.63 15.75
N MET A 133 -10.12 10.88 15.36
CA MET A 133 -9.12 11.81 15.89
C MET A 133 -9.83 12.96 16.61
N LEU A 134 -9.17 13.48 17.64
CA LEU A 134 -9.59 14.72 18.28
C LEU A 134 -9.14 15.91 17.41
N ASP A 135 -9.97 16.95 17.36
CA ASP A 135 -9.50 18.26 16.95
C ASP A 135 -8.59 18.88 18.03
N PHE A 136 -8.04 20.05 17.74
CA PHE A 136 -7.11 20.72 18.65
C PHE A 136 -7.73 21.03 20.02
N ASP A 137 -8.94 21.59 20.06
CA ASP A 137 -9.55 22.02 21.31
C ASP A 137 -9.86 20.83 22.22
N HIS A 138 -10.40 19.75 21.65
CA HIS A 138 -10.64 18.52 22.40
C HIS A 138 -9.33 17.83 22.83
N ALA A 139 -8.30 17.85 21.99
CA ALA A 139 -6.98 17.32 22.35
C ALA A 139 -6.35 18.13 23.49
N ALA A 140 -6.41 19.47 23.43
CA ALA A 140 -5.86 20.37 24.44
C ALA A 140 -6.59 20.24 25.79
N ALA A 141 -7.89 19.96 25.77
CA ALA A 141 -8.70 19.74 26.97
C ALA A 141 -8.58 18.31 27.55
N SER A 142 -7.94 17.38 26.84
CA SER A 142 -7.89 15.97 27.26
C SER A 142 -6.98 15.75 28.48
N PRO A 143 -7.37 14.89 29.44
CA PRO A 143 -6.51 14.55 30.58
C PRO A 143 -5.14 14.03 30.13
N GLY A 144 -4.07 14.61 30.65
CA GLY A 144 -2.70 14.25 30.28
C GLY A 144 -2.16 14.96 29.03
N ALA A 145 -2.90 15.90 28.43
CA ALA A 145 -2.36 16.77 27.40
C ALA A 145 -1.16 17.58 27.92
N ALA A 146 -0.09 17.62 27.13
CA ALA A 146 1.10 18.41 27.39
C ALA A 146 1.32 19.38 26.22
N VAL A 147 1.44 20.68 26.52
CA VAL A 147 1.74 21.70 25.53
C VAL A 147 3.22 22.04 25.61
N TRP A 148 3.93 21.84 24.51
CA TRP A 148 5.33 22.21 24.37
C TRP A 148 5.42 23.52 23.60
N SER A 149 6.03 24.53 24.21
CA SER A 149 6.35 25.79 23.53
C SER A 149 7.82 25.78 23.15
N LEU A 150 8.11 25.90 21.85
CA LEU A 150 9.48 26.10 21.39
C LEU A 150 9.91 27.52 21.80
N GLN A 151 10.94 27.64 22.63
CA GLN A 151 11.60 28.92 22.87
C GLN A 151 12.63 29.16 21.76
N ALA A 152 12.56 30.34 21.15
CA ALA A 152 13.54 30.81 20.17
C ALA A 152 14.82 31.31 20.84
#